data_AF-A0A2E2U7Q8-F1
#
_entry.id   AF-A0A2E2U7Q8-F1
#
_cell.length_a   1.000
_cell.length_b   1.000
_cell.length_c   1.000
_cell.angle_alpha   90.00
_cell.angle_beta   90.00
_cell.angle_gamma   90.00
#
_symmetry.space_group_name_H-M   'P 1'
#
loop_
_entity.id
_entity.type
_entity.pdbx_description
1 polymer ?
#
loop_
_entity_poly.entity_id
_entity_poly.type
_entity_poly.pdbx_seq_one_letter_code
_entity_poly.pdbx_strand_id
1 'polypeptide(L)'
;MKNFILFTFLIPTLCMAKFPEIDVQDLNGTYLDEKGSAHAMQARYVLPKVEIKHQDIDVIFDKVEKKLRISDPSTSVVLDFDFSFLNIFKSFDFSGVEIKSTDKIFTIQSSMLNLFINQTSYDLEDVYVETDVRNIPTQDDEDITVIDGLILNAILRMKSLRFTDASKSEFFDDLRFENPEHIAEINQLEKQKDSSKMIPLVVRNISYVVQEGVFNGKALMDSWINLWLRVNGEMATNKNNTEITIRLDRAKLGIFSIRGTLLKRVRRLNLEGVTVNKNTITINLDTVILNQRESI
;
A
#
# COMPACT_ATOMS: atom_id res chain seq x y z
N MET A 1 -17.79 52.64 27.28
CA MET A 1 -17.27 51.27 27.56
C MET A 1 -18.43 50.28 27.53
N LYS A 2 -18.76 49.72 26.35
CA LYS A 2 -19.75 48.64 26.15
C LYS A 2 -19.86 48.43 24.65
N ASN A 3 -18.85 47.84 24.01
CA ASN A 3 -18.90 47.31 22.64
C ASN A 3 -17.66 46.46 22.28
N PHE A 4 -16.96 45.89 23.28
CA PHE A 4 -15.73 45.12 23.07
C PHE A 4 -15.86 43.63 23.45
N ILE A 5 -17.07 43.13 23.70
CA ILE A 5 -17.32 41.77 24.23
C ILE A 5 -18.10 40.89 23.23
N LEU A 6 -18.33 41.36 21.99
CA LEU A 6 -19.04 40.57 20.97
C LEU A 6 -18.13 40.02 19.86
N PHE A 7 -16.80 40.01 20.08
CA PHE A 7 -15.82 39.49 19.12
C PHE A 7 -15.04 38.25 19.63
N THR A 8 -15.35 37.77 20.83
CA THR A 8 -14.64 36.64 21.48
C THR A 8 -15.43 35.33 21.49
N PHE A 9 -16.61 35.25 20.86
CA PHE A 9 -17.46 34.04 20.83
C PHE A 9 -17.69 33.44 19.42
N LEU A 10 -16.88 33.84 18.44
CA LEU A 10 -16.72 33.10 17.19
C LEU A 10 -15.32 32.47 17.19
N ILE A 11 -15.08 31.56 18.13
CA ILE A 11 -14.12 30.49 17.88
C ILE A 11 -14.87 29.58 16.91
N PRO A 12 -14.58 29.57 15.60
CA PRO A 12 -15.09 28.50 14.77
C PRO A 12 -14.59 27.23 15.46
N THR A 13 -15.51 26.36 15.86
CA THR A 13 -15.18 25.00 16.20
C THR A 13 -14.53 24.43 14.95
N LEU A 14 -13.20 24.54 14.86
CA LEU A 14 -12.38 23.88 13.87
C LEU A 14 -12.74 22.41 14.03
N CYS A 15 -13.62 21.91 13.16
CA CYS A 15 -13.93 20.52 13.07
C CYS A 15 -12.66 19.88 12.51
N MET A 16 -11.70 19.61 13.41
CA MET A 16 -10.49 18.90 13.05
C MET A 16 -10.94 17.56 12.54
N ALA A 17 -10.66 17.26 11.28
CA ALA A 17 -10.93 15.95 10.72
C ALA A 17 -10.19 14.88 11.52
N LYS A 18 -10.85 13.73 11.66
CA LYS A 18 -10.37 12.63 12.49
C LYS A 18 -10.54 11.31 11.76
N PHE A 19 -9.55 10.44 11.88
CA PHE A 19 -9.81 9.04 11.59
C PHE A 19 -10.73 8.44 12.67
N PRO A 20 -11.52 7.40 12.34
CA PRO A 20 -12.18 6.60 13.36
C PRO A 20 -11.13 5.96 14.28
N GLU A 21 -11.44 5.84 15.57
CA GLU A 21 -10.54 5.13 16.48
C GLU A 21 -10.68 3.61 16.27
N ILE A 22 -9.57 2.97 15.93
CA ILE A 22 -9.47 1.54 15.61
C ILE A 22 -8.29 0.98 16.40
N ASP A 23 -8.47 -0.17 17.04
CA ASP A 23 -7.38 -0.91 17.69
C ASP A 23 -7.63 -2.41 17.50
N VAL A 24 -6.89 -3.01 16.57
CA VAL A 24 -6.91 -4.44 16.26
C VAL A 24 -5.53 -5.01 16.58
N GLN A 25 -5.50 -6.09 17.37
CA GLN A 25 -4.27 -6.71 17.85
C GLN A 25 -4.18 -8.17 17.42
N ASP A 26 -2.97 -8.56 17.01
CA ASP A 26 -2.62 -9.93 16.61
C ASP A 26 -3.63 -10.54 15.62
N LEU A 27 -3.95 -9.77 14.58
CA LEU A 27 -4.77 -10.24 13.47
C LEU A 27 -3.94 -11.17 12.58
N ASN A 28 -4.37 -12.42 12.46
CA ASN A 28 -3.76 -13.47 11.66
C ASN A 28 -4.79 -14.03 10.69
N GLY A 29 -4.39 -14.43 9.49
CA GLY A 29 -5.38 -14.92 8.55
C GLY A 29 -4.83 -15.42 7.24
N THR A 30 -5.70 -16.09 6.51
CA THR A 30 -5.40 -16.73 5.24
C THR A 30 -6.59 -16.59 4.30
N TYR A 31 -6.31 -16.45 3.02
CA TYR A 31 -7.26 -16.52 1.93
C TYR A 31 -6.69 -17.42 0.85
N LEU A 32 -7.45 -18.44 0.46
CA LEU A 32 -7.09 -19.41 -0.56
C LEU A 32 -8.37 -20.00 -1.16
N ASP A 33 -8.37 -20.23 -2.48
CA ASP A 33 -9.47 -20.89 -3.19
C ASP A 33 -10.84 -20.27 -2.87
N GLU A 34 -10.90 -18.94 -2.91
CA GLU A 34 -12.10 -18.13 -2.70
C GLU A 34 -12.72 -18.19 -1.30
N LYS A 35 -11.99 -18.77 -0.34
CA LYS A 35 -12.38 -18.81 1.08
C LYS A 35 -11.30 -18.17 1.92
N GLY A 36 -11.70 -17.55 3.02
CA GLY A 36 -10.74 -17.00 3.95
C GLY A 36 -11.18 -17.11 5.40
N SER A 37 -10.19 -17.09 6.26
CA SER A 37 -10.37 -17.06 7.71
C SER A 37 -9.35 -16.12 8.31
N ALA A 38 -9.77 -15.35 9.28
CA ALA A 38 -8.91 -14.51 10.08
C ALA A 38 -9.32 -14.59 11.54
N HIS A 39 -8.35 -14.44 12.43
CA HIS A 39 -8.52 -14.41 13.87
C HIS A 39 -7.81 -13.19 14.43
N ALA A 40 -8.46 -12.44 15.30
CA ALA A 40 -7.85 -11.36 16.06
C ALA A 40 -8.07 -11.58 17.56
N MET A 41 -7.00 -11.42 18.35
CA MET A 41 -7.11 -11.51 19.82
C MET A 41 -8.01 -10.43 20.38
N GLN A 42 -7.96 -9.23 19.78
CA GLN A 42 -8.79 -8.10 20.18
C GLN A 42 -9.10 -7.24 18.96
N ALA A 43 -10.34 -6.73 18.91
CA ALA A 43 -10.67 -5.60 18.04
C ALA A 43 -11.59 -4.61 18.74
N ARG A 44 -11.26 -3.32 18.57
CA ARG A 44 -12.04 -2.19 19.07
C ARG A 44 -12.26 -1.19 17.93
N TYR A 45 -13.49 -0.73 17.81
CA TYR A 45 -13.91 0.29 16.85
C TYR A 45 -14.79 1.31 17.55
N VAL A 46 -14.46 2.60 17.43
CA VAL A 46 -15.29 3.69 17.94
C VAL A 46 -15.94 4.40 16.76
N LEU A 47 -17.25 4.20 16.62
CA LEU A 47 -18.10 4.93 15.67
C LEU A 47 -18.82 6.07 16.40
N PRO A 48 -19.31 7.11 15.70
CA PRO A 48 -19.91 8.30 16.34
C PRO A 48 -21.03 8.02 17.35
N LYS A 49 -21.72 6.88 17.25
CA LYS A 49 -22.84 6.50 18.12
C LYS A 49 -22.68 5.15 18.81
N VAL A 50 -21.62 4.40 18.50
CA VAL A 50 -21.45 3.01 18.95
C VAL A 50 -19.98 2.75 19.20
N GLU A 51 -19.66 2.20 20.37
CA GLU A 51 -18.36 1.59 20.62
C GLU A 51 -18.51 0.06 20.54
N ILE A 52 -17.72 -0.57 19.70
CA ILE A 52 -17.69 -2.01 19.51
C ILE A 52 -16.36 -2.54 20.05
N LYS A 53 -16.43 -3.51 20.96
CA LYS A 53 -15.27 -4.17 21.56
C LYS A 53 -15.53 -5.66 21.60
N HIS A 54 -14.61 -6.42 21.02
CA HIS A 54 -14.65 -7.88 21.09
C HIS A 54 -13.27 -8.43 21.43
N GLN A 55 -13.27 -9.59 22.05
CA GLN A 55 -12.10 -10.43 22.29
C GLN A 55 -12.29 -11.75 21.55
N ASP A 56 -11.18 -12.34 21.09
CA ASP A 56 -11.16 -13.63 20.39
C ASP A 56 -12.16 -13.66 19.22
N ILE A 57 -11.95 -12.77 18.25
CA ILE A 57 -12.84 -12.64 17.09
C ILE A 57 -12.33 -13.55 15.98
N ASP A 58 -13.22 -14.40 15.50
CA ASP A 58 -13.05 -15.16 14.28
C ASP A 58 -13.88 -14.54 13.15
N VAL A 59 -13.24 -14.33 12.02
CA VAL A 59 -13.86 -13.93 10.77
C VAL A 59 -13.67 -15.05 9.77
N ILE A 60 -14.76 -15.59 9.24
CA ILE A 60 -14.74 -16.57 8.15
C ILE A 60 -15.53 -15.98 7.01
N PHE A 61 -14.96 -15.95 5.82
CA PHE A 61 -15.70 -15.55 4.64
C PHE A 61 -15.60 -16.56 3.52
N ASP A 62 -16.67 -16.61 2.74
CA ASP A 62 -16.78 -17.41 1.53
C ASP A 62 -17.23 -16.50 0.40
N LYS A 63 -16.34 -16.30 -0.58
CA LYS A 63 -16.60 -15.41 -1.72
C LYS A 63 -17.62 -16.00 -2.69
N VAL A 64 -17.71 -17.32 -2.82
CA VAL A 64 -18.69 -17.99 -3.67
C VAL A 64 -20.08 -17.83 -3.08
N GLU A 65 -20.22 -18.04 -1.76
CA GLU A 65 -21.49 -17.83 -1.07
C GLU A 65 -21.80 -16.36 -0.78
N LYS A 66 -20.83 -15.46 -0.98
CA LYS A 66 -20.91 -14.02 -0.63
C LYS A 66 -21.28 -13.79 0.83
N LYS A 67 -20.71 -14.59 1.72
CA LYS A 67 -21.01 -14.52 3.16
C LYS A 67 -19.78 -14.17 3.97
N LEU A 68 -19.97 -13.25 4.90
CA LEU A 68 -19.05 -12.93 5.98
C LEU A 68 -19.66 -13.43 7.29
N ARG A 69 -19.00 -14.35 7.97
CA ARG A 69 -19.32 -14.71 9.35
C ARG A 69 -18.32 -14.05 10.27
N ILE A 70 -18.82 -13.33 11.25
CA ILE A 70 -18.05 -12.77 12.36
C ILE A 70 -18.57 -13.46 13.62
N SER A 71 -17.67 -14.04 14.40
CA SER A 71 -18.00 -14.71 15.65
C SER A 71 -17.04 -14.33 16.76
N ASP A 72 -17.58 -14.22 17.96
CA ASP A 72 -16.84 -14.24 19.22
C ASP A 72 -17.37 -15.41 20.08
N PRO A 73 -16.85 -15.66 21.29
CA PRO A 73 -17.31 -16.78 22.12
C PRO A 73 -18.81 -16.77 22.48
N SER A 74 -19.49 -15.62 22.33
CA SER A 74 -20.86 -15.40 22.78
C SER A 74 -21.85 -15.11 21.66
N THR A 75 -21.38 -14.66 20.51
CA THR A 75 -22.21 -14.16 19.41
C THR A 75 -21.67 -14.58 18.05
N SER A 76 -22.57 -14.76 17.10
CA SER A 76 -22.20 -14.94 15.69
C SER A 76 -23.16 -14.15 14.80
N VAL A 77 -22.60 -13.37 13.89
CA VAL A 77 -23.31 -12.59 12.90
C VAL A 77 -22.89 -13.08 11.52
N VAL A 78 -23.86 -13.28 10.64
CA VAL A 78 -23.63 -13.59 9.23
C VAL A 78 -24.18 -12.44 8.40
N LEU A 79 -23.33 -11.89 7.53
CA LEU A 79 -23.65 -10.78 6.64
C LEU A 79 -23.46 -11.25 5.20
N ASP A 80 -24.37 -10.83 4.32
CA ASP A 80 -24.12 -10.89 2.89
C ASP A 80 -23.10 -9.79 2.53
N PHE A 81 -22.01 -10.15 1.87
CA PHE A 81 -20.90 -9.25 1.58
C PHE A 81 -20.29 -9.54 0.21
N ASP A 82 -19.96 -8.49 -0.53
CA ASP A 82 -19.26 -8.60 -1.81
C ASP A 82 -17.75 -8.54 -1.61
N PHE A 83 -17.07 -9.63 -1.94
CA PHE A 83 -15.61 -9.77 -1.85
C PHE A 83 -14.91 -9.57 -3.19
N SER A 84 -15.54 -8.88 -4.14
CA SER A 84 -14.99 -8.57 -5.46
C SER A 84 -13.60 -7.90 -5.40
N PHE A 85 -13.31 -7.11 -4.36
CA PHE A 85 -11.99 -6.53 -4.12
C PHE A 85 -10.87 -7.58 -3.95
N LEU A 86 -11.19 -8.83 -3.61
CA LEU A 86 -10.22 -9.92 -3.49
C LEU A 86 -9.87 -10.58 -4.83
N ASN A 87 -10.52 -10.22 -5.93
CA ASN A 87 -10.29 -10.82 -7.25
C ASN A 87 -8.84 -10.68 -7.76
N ILE A 88 -8.11 -9.66 -7.30
CA ILE A 88 -6.70 -9.46 -7.65
C ILE A 88 -5.79 -10.49 -6.99
N PHE A 89 -6.23 -11.10 -5.88
CA PHE A 89 -5.47 -12.07 -5.13
C PHE A 89 -5.90 -13.48 -5.50
N LYS A 90 -4.94 -14.34 -5.78
CA LYS A 90 -5.16 -15.78 -5.82
C LYS A 90 -5.12 -16.39 -4.43
N SER A 91 -4.19 -15.92 -3.60
CA SER A 91 -4.12 -16.23 -2.18
C SER A 91 -3.37 -15.13 -1.44
N PHE A 92 -3.57 -15.03 -0.15
CA PHE A 92 -2.69 -14.29 0.74
C PHE A 92 -2.74 -14.87 2.14
N ASP A 93 -1.68 -14.67 2.90
CA ASP A 93 -1.64 -14.94 4.31
C ASP A 93 -0.89 -13.82 5.03
N PHE A 94 -1.30 -13.57 6.26
CA PHE A 94 -0.71 -12.54 7.09
C PHE A 94 -0.66 -12.99 8.53
N SER A 95 0.34 -12.49 9.26
CA SER A 95 0.48 -12.77 10.68
C SER A 95 0.96 -11.57 11.48
N GLY A 96 0.47 -11.50 12.72
CA GLY A 96 0.78 -10.41 13.64
C GLY A 96 0.43 -9.04 13.07
N VAL A 97 -0.74 -8.93 12.43
CA VAL A 97 -1.24 -7.65 11.94
C VAL A 97 -1.78 -6.84 13.11
N GLU A 98 -1.25 -5.63 13.29
CA GLU A 98 -1.78 -4.64 14.21
C GLU A 98 -2.30 -3.45 13.41
N ILE A 99 -3.54 -3.03 13.68
CA ILE A 99 -4.13 -1.84 13.08
C ILE A 99 -4.48 -0.89 14.21
N LYS A 100 -3.85 0.28 14.21
CA LYS A 100 -4.10 1.32 15.21
C LYS A 100 -4.45 2.62 14.51
N SER A 101 -5.57 3.19 14.89
CA SER A 101 -6.04 4.47 14.40
C SER A 101 -6.44 5.32 15.60
N THR A 102 -5.87 6.51 15.65
CA THR A 102 -6.27 7.59 16.57
C THR A 102 -6.97 8.67 15.77
N ASP A 103 -7.34 9.79 16.38
CA ASP A 103 -7.89 10.92 15.64
C ASP A 103 -6.96 11.47 14.55
N LYS A 104 -5.65 11.20 14.64
CA LYS A 104 -4.63 11.91 13.84
C LYS A 104 -3.65 11.01 13.11
N ILE A 105 -3.46 9.80 13.60
CA ILE A 105 -2.45 8.86 13.11
C ILE A 105 -3.13 7.52 12.88
N PHE A 106 -2.86 6.95 11.71
CA PHE A 106 -3.26 5.60 11.36
C PHE A 106 -2.01 4.77 11.03
N THR A 107 -1.87 3.62 11.66
CA THR A 107 -0.76 2.70 11.47
C THR A 107 -1.25 1.28 11.21
N ILE A 108 -0.58 0.60 10.29
CA ILE A 108 -0.68 -0.85 10.07
C ILE A 108 0.71 -1.43 10.26
N GLN A 109 0.83 -2.42 11.11
CA GLN A 109 2.03 -3.24 11.24
C GLN A 109 1.69 -4.68 10.89
N SER A 110 2.62 -5.39 10.27
CA SER A 110 2.51 -6.84 10.05
C SER A 110 3.89 -7.47 10.19
N SER A 111 3.97 -8.63 10.86
CA SER A 111 5.21 -9.39 10.95
C SER A 111 5.53 -10.04 9.60
N MET A 112 4.51 -10.61 8.96
CA MET A 112 4.62 -11.29 7.68
C MET A 112 3.36 -11.03 6.85
N LEU A 113 3.56 -10.76 5.56
CA LEU A 113 2.48 -10.67 4.58
C LEU A 113 2.94 -11.38 3.31
N ASN A 114 2.33 -12.51 3.00
CA ASN A 114 2.57 -13.23 1.76
C ASN A 114 1.39 -13.00 0.83
N LEU A 115 1.66 -12.51 -0.37
CA LEU A 115 0.66 -12.19 -1.39
C LEU A 115 0.92 -13.00 -2.64
N PHE A 116 -0.11 -13.65 -3.17
CA PHE A 116 -0.05 -14.27 -4.48
C PHE A 116 -0.97 -13.54 -5.44
N ILE A 117 -0.39 -12.68 -6.27
CA ILE A 117 -1.10 -11.84 -7.24
C ILE A 117 -0.75 -12.37 -8.63
N ASN A 118 -1.75 -12.82 -9.38
CA ASN A 118 -1.58 -13.47 -10.67
C ASN A 118 -0.60 -14.68 -10.60
N GLN A 119 0.57 -14.58 -11.24
CA GLN A 119 1.61 -15.62 -11.27
C GLN A 119 2.82 -15.29 -10.36
N THR A 120 2.72 -14.27 -9.51
CA THR A 120 3.84 -13.74 -8.74
C THR A 120 3.55 -13.83 -7.26
N SER A 121 4.45 -14.50 -6.53
CA SER A 121 4.47 -14.48 -5.05
C SER A 121 5.26 -13.27 -4.58
N TYR A 122 4.77 -12.63 -3.53
CA TYR A 122 5.42 -11.56 -2.83
C TYR A 122 5.47 -11.93 -1.36
N ASP A 123 6.67 -12.09 -0.80
CA ASP A 123 6.87 -12.42 0.61
C ASP A 123 7.43 -11.16 1.29
N LEU A 124 6.65 -10.55 2.18
CA LEU A 124 6.97 -9.30 2.85
C LEU A 124 7.22 -9.57 4.34
N GLU A 125 8.34 -9.05 4.86
CA GLU A 125 8.72 -9.14 6.28
C GLU A 125 8.74 -7.76 6.95
N ASP A 126 8.23 -7.69 8.18
CA ASP A 126 8.18 -6.51 9.04
C ASP A 126 7.62 -5.27 8.32
N VAL A 127 6.38 -5.37 7.84
CA VAL A 127 5.68 -4.29 7.15
C VAL A 127 5.18 -3.28 8.17
N TYR A 128 5.45 -2.00 7.92
CA TYR A 128 4.93 -0.87 8.68
C TYR A 128 4.45 0.22 7.73
N VAL A 129 3.18 0.58 7.86
CA VAL A 129 2.55 1.71 7.18
C VAL A 129 2.09 2.68 8.25
N GLU A 130 2.41 3.96 8.08
CA GLU A 130 1.89 5.05 8.90
C GLU A 130 1.37 6.14 7.97
N THR A 131 0.25 6.76 8.36
CA THR A 131 -0.18 8.03 7.82
C THR A 131 -0.59 9.00 8.93
N ASP A 132 -0.32 10.28 8.70
CA ASP A 132 -0.50 11.36 9.68
C ASP A 132 -1.25 12.54 9.06
N VAL A 133 -2.40 12.88 9.66
CA VAL A 133 -3.28 13.95 9.20
C VAL A 133 -3.29 15.18 10.14
N ARG A 134 -2.34 15.27 11.09
CA ARG A 134 -2.26 16.36 12.08
C ARG A 134 -2.24 17.77 11.47
N ASN A 135 -1.76 17.90 10.24
CA ASN A 135 -1.51 19.17 9.57
C ASN A 135 -2.48 19.48 8.44
N ILE A 136 -3.59 18.74 8.28
CA ILE A 136 -4.55 19.03 7.20
C ILE A 136 -5.36 20.28 7.55
N PRO A 137 -5.28 21.36 6.74
CA PRO A 137 -6.18 22.50 6.89
C PRO A 137 -7.57 22.04 6.46
N THR A 138 -8.42 21.74 7.43
CA THR A 138 -9.82 21.41 7.18
C THR A 138 -10.57 22.68 6.78
N GLN A 139 -11.08 22.71 5.55
CA GLN A 139 -12.25 23.52 5.25
C GLN A 139 -13.47 22.76 5.80
N ASP A 140 -14.48 23.49 6.28
CA ASP A 140 -15.63 22.91 6.98
C ASP A 140 -16.28 21.77 6.15
N ASP A 141 -16.54 20.64 6.82
CA ASP A 141 -17.30 19.46 6.36
C ASP A 141 -16.66 18.43 5.39
N GLU A 142 -15.35 18.46 5.10
CA GLU A 142 -14.73 17.39 4.30
C GLU A 142 -14.20 16.22 5.17
N ASP A 143 -14.79 15.04 5.02
CA ASP A 143 -14.29 13.78 5.57
C ASP A 143 -12.91 13.46 4.99
N ILE A 144 -11.88 13.39 5.84
CA ILE A 144 -10.53 13.00 5.41
C ILE A 144 -10.45 11.49 5.24
N THR A 145 -10.03 11.06 4.06
CA THR A 145 -9.83 9.66 3.74
C THR A 145 -8.40 9.21 4.05
N VAL A 146 -8.19 7.90 4.14
CA VAL A 146 -6.84 7.33 4.23
C VAL A 146 -5.98 7.72 3.03
N ILE A 147 -6.58 7.95 1.85
CA ILE A 147 -5.86 8.37 0.64
C ILE A 147 -5.26 9.76 0.81
N ASP A 148 -6.02 10.70 1.39
CA ASP A 148 -5.53 12.04 1.71
C ASP A 148 -4.34 11.98 2.66
N GLY A 149 -4.45 11.14 3.69
CA GLY A 149 -3.34 10.86 4.60
C GLY A 149 -2.11 10.30 3.87
N LEU A 150 -2.31 9.33 2.97
CA LEU A 150 -1.22 8.69 2.22
C LEU A 150 -0.44 9.69 1.35
N ILE A 151 -1.13 10.71 0.84
CA ILE A 151 -0.56 11.76 0.00
C ILE A 151 0.08 12.86 0.84
N LEU A 152 -0.52 13.21 1.98
CA LEU A 152 -0.05 14.29 2.81
C LEU A 152 1.18 13.91 3.63
N ASN A 153 1.11 12.85 4.43
CA ASN A 153 2.24 12.37 5.21
C ASN A 153 2.10 10.86 5.40
N ALA A 154 3.00 10.12 4.77
CA ALA A 154 2.99 8.67 4.86
C ALA A 154 4.38 8.08 4.97
N ILE A 155 4.47 6.97 5.68
CA ILE A 155 5.69 6.19 5.82
C ILE A 155 5.34 4.75 5.50
N LEU A 156 6.08 4.13 4.58
CA LEU A 156 6.12 2.70 4.37
C LEU A 156 7.54 2.22 4.69
N ARG A 157 7.63 1.26 5.61
CA ARG A 157 8.87 0.55 5.94
C ARG A 157 8.64 -0.94 5.83
N MET A 158 9.67 -1.63 5.34
CA MET A 158 9.66 -3.09 5.27
C MET A 158 11.10 -3.58 5.35
N LYS A 159 11.32 -4.62 6.16
CA LYS A 159 12.65 -5.21 6.30
C LYS A 159 13.09 -5.90 5.03
N SER A 160 12.21 -6.73 4.44
CA SER A 160 12.46 -7.34 3.15
C SER A 160 11.21 -7.63 2.35
N LEU A 161 11.37 -7.55 1.03
CA LEU A 161 10.43 -8.02 0.01
C LEU A 161 11.15 -9.03 -0.87
N ARG A 162 10.60 -10.24 -0.98
CA ARG A 162 11.01 -11.23 -1.97
C ARG A 162 9.92 -11.38 -3.00
N PHE A 163 10.28 -11.48 -4.27
CA PHE A 163 9.34 -11.77 -5.35
C PHE A 163 10.00 -12.56 -6.46
N THR A 164 9.20 -13.06 -7.41
CA THR A 164 9.64 -13.94 -8.48
C THR A 164 10.89 -13.42 -9.19
N ASP A 165 11.84 -14.33 -9.43
CA ASP A 165 13.11 -14.02 -10.07
C ASP A 165 12.93 -13.32 -11.43
N ALA A 166 13.81 -12.37 -11.75
CA ALA A 166 13.84 -11.73 -13.06
C ALA A 166 14.78 -12.44 -14.04
N SER A 167 14.42 -12.46 -15.33
CA SER A 167 15.35 -12.80 -16.40
C SER A 167 16.58 -11.87 -16.34
N LYS A 168 17.76 -12.49 -16.24
CA LYS A 168 19.05 -11.78 -16.23
C LYS A 168 19.24 -10.99 -17.52
N SER A 169 19.03 -11.63 -18.68
CA SER A 169 19.22 -10.95 -19.98
C SER A 169 18.31 -9.75 -20.13
N GLU A 170 17.01 -9.90 -19.86
CA GLU A 170 16.07 -8.78 -19.98
C GLU A 170 16.42 -7.61 -19.07
N PHE A 171 16.82 -7.90 -17.83
CA PHE A 171 17.22 -6.87 -16.87
C PHE A 171 18.44 -6.09 -17.35
N PHE A 172 19.50 -6.77 -17.79
CA PHE A 172 20.72 -6.12 -18.24
C PHE A 172 20.57 -5.44 -19.60
N ASP A 173 19.74 -5.97 -20.50
CA ASP A 173 19.45 -5.33 -21.79
C ASP A 173 18.70 -4.00 -21.59
N ASP A 174 17.68 -3.99 -20.73
CA ASP A 174 16.97 -2.76 -20.37
C ASP A 174 17.92 -1.74 -19.69
N LEU A 175 18.80 -2.22 -18.81
CA LEU A 175 19.77 -1.37 -18.12
C LEU A 175 20.78 -0.73 -19.09
N ARG A 176 21.34 -1.49 -20.03
CA ARG A 176 22.26 -0.98 -21.07
C ARG A 176 21.56 0.02 -21.99
N PHE A 177 20.33 -0.28 -22.40
CA PHE A 177 19.55 0.60 -23.25
C PHE A 177 19.32 1.97 -22.61
N GLU A 178 19.01 2.00 -21.31
CA GLU A 178 18.76 3.25 -20.57
C GLU A 178 20.06 3.98 -20.18
N ASN A 179 21.22 3.30 -20.20
CA ASN A 179 22.49 3.83 -19.70
C ASN A 179 23.65 3.60 -20.69
N PRO A 180 23.63 4.20 -21.89
CA PRO A 180 24.65 3.98 -22.92
C PRO A 180 26.06 4.40 -22.48
N GLU A 181 26.16 5.37 -21.57
CA GLU A 181 27.46 5.86 -21.05
C GLU A 181 28.10 4.92 -20.01
N HIS A 182 27.34 3.95 -19.48
CA HIS A 182 27.80 3.03 -18.42
C HIS A 182 27.84 1.56 -18.85
N ILE A 183 27.89 1.30 -20.15
CA ILE A 183 27.86 -0.07 -20.69
C ILE A 183 29.01 -0.93 -20.13
N ALA A 184 30.19 -0.36 -19.91
CA ALA A 184 31.35 -1.09 -19.39
C ALA A 184 31.11 -1.60 -17.97
N GLU A 185 30.60 -0.74 -17.09
CA GLU A 185 30.26 -1.03 -15.70
C GLU A 185 29.11 -2.05 -15.61
N ILE A 186 28.11 -1.91 -16.48
CA ILE A 186 26.97 -2.84 -16.56
C ILE A 186 27.44 -4.24 -16.97
N ASN A 187 28.31 -4.33 -17.98
CA ASN A 187 28.88 -5.61 -18.41
C ASN A 187 29.79 -6.22 -17.34
N GLN A 188 30.49 -5.40 -16.54
CA GLN A 188 31.26 -5.89 -15.41
C GLN A 188 30.34 -6.48 -14.32
N LEU A 189 29.26 -5.78 -13.99
CA LEU A 189 28.25 -6.22 -13.02
C LEU A 189 27.61 -7.56 -13.43
N GLU A 190 27.26 -7.71 -14.72
CA GLU A 190 26.68 -8.96 -15.25
C GLU A 190 27.67 -10.14 -15.18
N LYS A 191 28.97 -9.88 -15.40
CA LYS A 191 30.06 -10.87 -15.37
C LYS A 191 30.45 -11.29 -13.95
N GLN A 192 30.20 -10.46 -12.94
CA GLN A 192 30.68 -10.71 -11.58
C GLN A 192 30.05 -11.95 -10.91
N LYS A 193 28.88 -12.44 -11.34
CA LYS A 193 28.20 -13.57 -10.68
C LYS A 193 27.29 -14.43 -11.57
N ASP A 194 27.34 -15.72 -11.24
CA ASP A 194 26.55 -16.92 -11.53
C ASP A 194 26.04 -17.21 -12.97
N SER A 195 26.10 -18.50 -13.33
CA SER A 195 25.59 -19.08 -14.58
C SER A 195 24.05 -19.11 -14.64
N SER A 196 23.39 -18.71 -13.55
CA SER A 196 21.94 -18.58 -13.49
C SER A 196 21.43 -17.57 -14.52
N LYS A 197 20.43 -18.00 -15.28
CA LYS A 197 19.67 -17.13 -16.19
C LYS A 197 18.71 -16.19 -15.45
N MET A 198 18.55 -16.38 -14.14
CA MET A 198 17.57 -15.70 -13.29
C MET A 198 18.24 -14.93 -12.15
N ILE A 199 17.73 -13.74 -11.84
CA ILE A 199 18.15 -12.87 -10.75
C ILE A 199 17.17 -13.07 -9.59
N PRO A 200 17.61 -13.58 -8.43
CA PRO A 200 16.74 -13.62 -7.25
C PRO A 200 16.44 -12.19 -6.81
N LEU A 201 15.15 -11.82 -6.80
CA LEU A 201 14.74 -10.47 -6.44
C LEU A 201 14.41 -10.41 -4.95
N VAL A 202 15.45 -10.10 -4.18
CA VAL A 202 15.34 -9.79 -2.76
C VAL A 202 15.64 -8.31 -2.60
N VAL A 203 14.73 -7.59 -1.98
CA VAL A 203 14.83 -6.17 -1.68
C VAL A 203 14.83 -6.02 -0.17
N ARG A 204 15.80 -5.30 0.40
CA ARG A 204 15.93 -5.10 1.84
C ARG A 204 15.89 -3.62 2.21
N ASN A 205 15.62 -3.33 3.47
CA ASN A 205 15.67 -1.98 4.05
C ASN A 205 14.80 -0.99 3.25
N ILE A 206 13.59 -1.42 2.89
CA ILE A 206 12.65 -0.62 2.11
C ILE A 206 12.16 0.51 3.02
N SER A 207 12.33 1.73 2.55
CA SER A 207 11.85 2.92 3.22
C SER A 207 11.33 3.88 2.18
N TYR A 208 10.04 4.14 2.23
CA TYR A 208 9.32 5.08 1.38
C TYR A 208 8.62 6.09 2.27
N VAL A 209 8.77 7.36 1.95
CA VAL A 209 8.21 8.47 2.72
C VAL A 209 7.54 9.42 1.75
N VAL A 210 6.35 9.88 2.10
CA VAL A 210 5.61 10.93 1.41
C VAL A 210 5.45 12.10 2.36
N GLN A 211 5.72 13.30 1.88
CA GLN A 211 5.50 14.57 2.57
C GLN A 211 4.95 15.59 1.58
N GLU A 212 3.73 16.06 1.83
CA GLU A 212 3.02 17.06 1.03
C GLU A 212 2.99 16.69 -0.46
N GLY A 213 2.64 15.43 -0.76
CA GLY A 213 2.61 14.88 -2.11
C GLY A 213 3.98 14.53 -2.67
N VAL A 214 5.10 14.94 -2.08
CA VAL A 214 6.44 14.57 -2.55
C VAL A 214 6.87 13.26 -1.92
N PHE A 215 7.22 12.27 -2.75
CA PHE A 215 7.69 10.99 -2.26
C PHE A 215 9.19 10.77 -2.47
N ASN A 216 9.80 10.06 -1.52
CA ASN A 216 11.17 9.60 -1.57
C ASN A 216 11.25 8.15 -1.08
N GLY A 217 11.78 7.27 -1.91
CA GLY A 217 11.97 5.86 -1.62
C GLY A 217 13.42 5.45 -1.74
N LYS A 218 13.85 4.57 -0.84
CA LYS A 218 15.12 3.86 -0.94
C LYS A 218 14.94 2.39 -0.56
N ALA A 219 15.69 1.54 -1.23
CA ALA A 219 15.75 0.13 -0.89
C ALA A 219 17.09 -0.45 -1.36
N LEU A 220 17.57 -1.49 -0.70
CA LEU A 220 18.74 -2.25 -1.14
C LEU A 220 18.26 -3.41 -2.00
N MET A 221 18.67 -3.46 -3.28
CA MET A 221 18.48 -4.65 -4.10
C MET A 221 19.51 -5.70 -3.68
N ASP A 222 19.19 -6.46 -2.63
CA ASP A 222 20.04 -7.48 -2.03
C ASP A 222 19.95 -8.81 -2.79
N SER A 223 20.09 -8.69 -4.11
CA SER A 223 20.51 -9.77 -4.98
C SER A 223 22.03 -9.69 -5.15
N TRP A 224 22.61 -10.53 -6.00
CA TRP A 224 24.02 -10.38 -6.40
C TRP A 224 24.32 -9.03 -7.09
N ILE A 225 23.30 -8.22 -7.43
CA ILE A 225 23.46 -6.84 -7.87
C ILE A 225 23.99 -5.97 -6.72
N ASN A 226 23.44 -6.11 -5.51
CA ASN A 226 23.82 -5.37 -4.30
C ASN A 226 23.94 -3.84 -4.50
N LEU A 227 22.91 -3.24 -5.10
CA LEU A 227 22.85 -1.80 -5.35
C LEU A 227 21.64 -1.16 -4.68
N TRP A 228 21.82 0.08 -4.22
CA TRP A 228 20.72 0.88 -3.68
C TRP A 228 19.80 1.37 -4.80
N LEU A 229 18.54 0.95 -4.75
CA LEU A 229 17.42 1.58 -5.44
C LEU A 229 17.07 2.88 -4.73
N ARG A 230 16.92 3.97 -5.50
CA ARG A 230 16.41 5.26 -5.04
C ARG A 230 15.38 5.76 -6.02
N VAL A 231 14.20 6.10 -5.52
CA VAL A 231 13.08 6.64 -6.31
C VAL A 231 12.60 7.92 -5.65
N ASN A 232 12.20 8.91 -6.44
CA ASN A 232 11.53 10.09 -5.93
C ASN A 232 10.63 10.71 -6.98
N GLY A 233 9.67 11.49 -6.54
CA GLY A 233 8.68 12.11 -7.40
C GLY A 233 7.54 12.72 -6.61
N GLU A 234 6.38 12.82 -7.25
CA GLU A 234 5.18 13.42 -6.68
C GLU A 234 3.99 12.49 -6.80
N MET A 235 3.08 12.60 -5.85
CA MET A 235 1.83 11.87 -5.76
C MET A 235 0.71 12.88 -5.50
N ALA A 236 -0.39 12.73 -6.22
CA ALA A 236 -1.57 13.55 -6.09
C ALA A 236 -2.82 12.71 -6.27
N THR A 237 -3.96 13.25 -5.85
CA THR A 237 -5.28 12.65 -6.08
C THR A 237 -6.26 13.68 -6.61
N ASN A 238 -7.36 13.21 -7.20
CA ASN A 238 -8.46 14.07 -7.59
C ASN A 238 -9.32 14.43 -6.35
N LYS A 239 -10.22 15.41 -6.50
CA LYS A 239 -11.05 15.89 -5.38
C LYS A 239 -11.92 14.81 -4.71
N ASN A 240 -12.22 13.74 -5.43
CA ASN A 240 -13.12 12.68 -4.95
C ASN A 240 -12.36 11.48 -4.41
N ASN A 241 -11.02 11.51 -4.37
CA ASN A 241 -10.18 10.39 -3.97
C ASN A 241 -10.43 9.10 -4.75
N THR A 242 -10.80 9.22 -6.02
CA THR A 242 -11.05 8.09 -6.93
C THR A 242 -9.89 7.83 -7.89
N GLU A 243 -8.90 8.71 -7.95
CA GLU A 243 -7.72 8.55 -8.79
C GLU A 243 -6.47 8.94 -8.04
N ILE A 244 -5.41 8.13 -8.12
CA ILE A 244 -4.06 8.47 -7.63
C ILE A 244 -3.15 8.64 -8.85
N THR A 245 -2.48 9.78 -8.93
CA THR A 245 -1.47 10.06 -9.94
C THR A 245 -0.09 10.09 -9.29
N ILE A 246 0.84 9.28 -9.78
CA ILE A 246 2.23 9.16 -9.31
C ILE A 246 3.16 9.58 -10.45
N ARG A 247 3.81 10.75 -10.31
CA ARG A 247 4.82 11.26 -11.23
C ARG A 247 6.20 10.84 -10.73
N LEU A 248 6.90 9.99 -11.48
CA LEU A 248 8.24 9.53 -11.16
C LEU A 248 9.29 10.47 -11.77
N ASP A 249 9.99 11.21 -10.92
CA ASP A 249 10.99 12.19 -11.38
C ASP A 249 12.32 11.56 -11.64
N ARG A 250 12.75 10.72 -10.69
CA ARG A 250 14.02 9.99 -10.75
C ARG A 250 13.83 8.60 -10.20
N ALA A 251 14.48 7.65 -10.87
CA ALA A 251 14.73 6.32 -10.34
C ALA A 251 16.15 5.90 -10.70
N LYS A 252 16.91 5.48 -9.70
CA LYS A 252 18.29 5.03 -9.87
C LYS A 252 18.55 3.72 -9.15
N LEU A 253 19.38 2.88 -9.75
CA LEU A 253 19.96 1.70 -9.14
C LEU A 253 21.48 1.87 -9.09
N GLY A 254 22.01 2.18 -7.91
CA GLY A 254 23.40 2.64 -7.80
C GLY A 254 23.59 3.94 -8.59
N ILE A 255 24.44 3.88 -9.62
CA ILE A 255 24.68 5.01 -10.54
C ILE A 255 23.72 5.03 -11.73
N PHE A 256 23.11 3.90 -12.08
CA PHE A 256 22.33 3.70 -13.30
C PHE A 256 20.93 4.32 -13.19
N SER A 257 20.48 5.01 -14.24
CA SER A 257 19.07 5.37 -14.42
C SER A 257 18.24 4.13 -14.73
N ILE A 258 17.10 3.97 -14.05
CA ILE A 258 16.18 2.86 -14.27
C ILE A 258 14.71 3.30 -14.33
N ARG A 259 14.46 4.60 -14.58
CA ARG A 259 13.11 5.15 -14.62
C ARG A 259 12.30 4.53 -15.75
N GLY A 260 12.88 4.45 -16.95
CA GLY A 260 12.24 3.83 -18.11
C GLY A 260 11.98 2.34 -17.87
N THR A 261 12.99 1.66 -17.33
CA THR A 261 12.93 0.23 -16.97
C THR A 261 11.82 -0.06 -15.96
N LEU A 262 11.69 0.73 -14.89
CA LEU A 262 10.62 0.57 -13.90
C LEU A 262 9.23 0.79 -14.51
N LEU A 263 9.04 1.89 -15.25
CA LEU A 263 7.74 2.22 -15.85
C LEU A 263 7.31 1.18 -16.90
N LYS A 264 8.27 0.64 -17.67
CA LYS A 264 8.04 -0.47 -18.60
C LYS A 264 7.57 -1.72 -17.85
N ARG A 265 8.16 -2.03 -16.69
CA ARG A 265 7.73 -3.15 -15.84
C ARG A 265 6.33 -2.95 -15.28
N VAL A 266 6.00 -1.75 -14.77
CA VAL A 266 4.64 -1.44 -14.30
C VAL A 266 3.62 -1.62 -15.44
N ARG A 267 3.92 -1.14 -16.65
CA ARG A 267 3.06 -1.34 -17.82
C ARG A 267 2.85 -2.81 -18.16
N ARG A 268 3.90 -3.65 -18.01
CA ARG A 268 3.84 -5.10 -18.28
C ARG A 268 2.99 -5.88 -17.26
N LEU A 269 2.73 -5.33 -16.07
CA LEU A 269 1.82 -5.96 -15.11
C LEU A 269 0.37 -6.00 -15.64
N ASN A 270 0.03 -5.11 -16.60
CA ASN A 270 -1.29 -5.05 -17.24
C ASN A 270 -2.44 -5.06 -16.21
N LEU A 271 -2.27 -4.29 -15.13
CA LEU A 271 -3.26 -4.17 -14.08
C LEU A 271 -4.41 -3.30 -14.56
N GLU A 272 -5.64 -3.77 -14.38
CA GLU A 272 -6.84 -2.98 -14.63
C GLU A 272 -6.82 -1.70 -13.78
N GLY A 273 -7.29 -0.59 -14.37
CA GLY A 273 -7.29 0.70 -13.69
C GLY A 273 -5.91 1.38 -13.57
N VAL A 274 -4.82 0.73 -14.01
CA VAL A 274 -3.47 1.30 -13.99
C VAL A 274 -3.03 1.69 -15.40
N THR A 275 -2.69 2.96 -15.60
CA THR A 275 -2.13 3.46 -16.85
C THR A 275 -0.75 4.07 -16.63
N VAL A 276 0.14 3.89 -17.61
CA VAL A 276 1.51 4.42 -17.55
C VAL A 276 1.80 5.26 -18.78
N ASN A 277 1.77 6.59 -18.61
CA ASN A 277 2.04 7.58 -19.65
C ASN A 277 3.29 8.40 -19.32
N LYS A 278 4.28 8.40 -20.20
CA LYS A 278 5.60 9.02 -19.97
C LYS A 278 6.17 8.60 -18.62
N ASN A 279 6.31 9.53 -17.68
CA ASN A 279 6.83 9.32 -16.32
C ASN A 279 5.73 9.28 -15.26
N THR A 280 4.47 9.18 -15.67
CA THR A 280 3.30 9.22 -14.78
C THR A 280 2.60 7.87 -14.79
N ILE A 281 2.30 7.37 -13.59
CA ILE A 281 1.44 6.24 -13.33
C ILE A 281 0.12 6.81 -12.80
N THR A 282 -1.01 6.45 -13.41
CA THR A 282 -2.33 6.84 -12.93
C THR A 282 -3.09 5.58 -12.55
N ILE A 283 -3.64 5.57 -11.34
CA ILE A 283 -4.38 4.46 -10.73
C ILE A 283 -5.81 4.95 -10.50
N ASN A 284 -6.76 4.39 -11.23
CA ASN A 284 -8.18 4.63 -11.03
C ASN A 284 -8.72 3.64 -9.98
N LEU A 285 -9.02 4.17 -8.80
CA LEU A 285 -9.49 3.40 -7.65
C LEU A 285 -10.93 2.90 -7.85
N ASP A 286 -11.78 3.60 -8.59
CA ASP A 286 -13.13 3.13 -8.90
C ASP A 286 -13.06 1.85 -9.76
N THR A 287 -12.14 1.77 -10.71
CA THR A 287 -11.96 0.54 -11.50
C THR A 287 -11.32 -0.59 -10.70
N VAL A 288 -10.45 -0.25 -9.72
CA VAL A 288 -9.79 -1.25 -8.85
C VAL A 288 -10.74 -1.76 -7.75
N ILE A 289 -11.74 -0.97 -7.34
CA ILE A 289 -12.65 -1.28 -6.23
C ILE A 289 -14.07 -1.67 -6.72
N LEU A 290 -14.55 -1.16 -7.86
CA LEU A 290 -15.99 -1.20 -8.23
C LEU A 290 -16.33 -1.85 -9.59
N ASN A 291 -15.36 -2.22 -10.44
CA ASN A 291 -15.66 -2.79 -11.75
C ASN A 291 -15.83 -4.32 -11.76
N GLN A 292 -16.82 -4.81 -11.02
CA GLN A 292 -17.68 -5.92 -11.48
C GLN A 292 -19.16 -5.69 -11.15
N ARG A 293 -19.60 -4.42 -11.07
CA ARG A 293 -21.04 -4.08 -11.02
C ARG A 293 -21.76 -4.19 -12.37
N GLU A 294 -21.06 -4.47 -13.47
CA GLU A 294 -21.67 -4.68 -14.80
C GLU A 294 -21.60 -6.14 -15.25
N SER A 295 -22.40 -6.99 -14.61
CA SER A 295 -23.00 -8.17 -15.26
C SER A 295 -24.22 -8.61 -14.44
N ILE A 296 -25.30 -7.84 -14.53
CA ILE A 296 -26.67 -8.31 -14.27
C ILE A 296 -27.40 -8.28 -15.60
#